data_AF-A0A1G2C0I3-F1
#
_entry.id   AF-A0A1G2C0I3-F1
#
_cell.length_a   1.000
_cell.length_b   1.000
_cell.length_c   1.000
_cell.angle_alpha   90.00
_cell.angle_beta   90.00
_cell.angle_gamma   90.00
#
_symmetry.space_group_name_H-M   'P 1'
#
loop_
_entity.id
_entity.type
_entity.pdbx_description
1 polymer ?
#
loop_
_entity_poly.entity_id
_entity_poly.type
_entity_poly.pdbx_seq_one_letter_code
_entity_poly.pdbx_strand_id
1 'polypeptide(L)' 'MDNFNSQYTKNQDKIKEEVAKSSWTLSYRIKGMAAGALAMFFYINFYLGKDNPKMIIAGGILGYFLGWMIGRFFYTKN' A
#
# COMPACT_ATOMS: atom_id res chain seq x y z
N MET A 1 -10.93 -29.77 -30.51
CA MET A 1 -9.96 -28.64 -30.61
C MET A 1 -10.21 -27.75 -29.38
N ASP A 2 -10.01 -28.28 -28.18
CA ASP A 2 -10.72 -27.77 -26.98
C ASP A 2 -9.76 -27.23 -25.90
N ASN A 3 -8.45 -27.40 -26.11
CA ASN A 3 -7.40 -27.01 -25.16
C ASN A 3 -6.97 -25.54 -25.24
N PHE A 4 -7.31 -24.84 -26.33
CA PHE A 4 -6.95 -23.42 -26.48
C PHE A 4 -7.71 -22.58 -25.44
N ASN A 5 -9.03 -22.79 -25.31
CA ASN A 5 -9.90 -21.95 -24.47
C ASN A 5 -9.65 -22.10 -22.95
N SER A 6 -9.20 -23.29 -22.49
CA SER A 6 -8.90 -23.55 -21.08
C SER A 6 -7.63 -22.84 -20.60
N GLN A 7 -6.61 -22.68 -21.46
CA GLN A 7 -5.40 -21.95 -21.10
C GLN A 7 -5.62 -20.43 -21.03
N TYR A 8 -6.45 -19.87 -21.91
CA TYR A 8 -6.78 -18.44 -21.84
C TYR A 8 -7.57 -18.07 -20.60
N THR A 9 -8.54 -18.90 -20.22
CA THR A 9 -9.33 -18.69 -18.99
C THR A 9 -8.46 -18.80 -17.74
N LYS A 10 -7.61 -19.84 -17.62
CA LYS A 10 -6.63 -19.96 -16.52
C LYS A 10 -5.65 -18.78 -16.45
N ASN A 11 -5.19 -18.27 -17.60
CA ASN A 11 -4.31 -17.11 -17.62
C ASN A 11 -5.05 -15.82 -17.25
N GLN A 12 -6.30 -15.65 -17.67
CA GLN A 12 -7.11 -14.50 -17.26
C GLN A 12 -7.40 -14.51 -15.76
N ASP A 13 -7.66 -15.66 -15.16
CA ASP A 13 -7.90 -15.77 -13.72
C ASP A 13 -6.63 -15.44 -12.91
N LYS A 14 -5.46 -15.92 -13.35
CA LYS A 14 -4.16 -15.54 -12.74
C LYS A 14 -3.88 -14.05 -12.86
N ILE A 15 -4.16 -13.44 -14.01
CA ILE A 15 -3.96 -12.00 -14.23
C ILE A 15 -4.89 -11.20 -13.31
N LYS A 16 -6.16 -11.61 -13.16
CA LYS A 16 -7.10 -10.95 -12.24
C LYS A 16 -6.64 -11.04 -10.79
N GLU A 17 -6.12 -12.20 -10.37
CA GLU A 17 -5.59 -12.40 -9.02
C GLU A 17 -4.35 -11.52 -8.76
N GLU A 18 -3.43 -11.43 -9.72
CA GLU A 18 -2.26 -10.54 -9.62
C GLU A 18 -2.64 -9.05 -9.62
N VAL A 19 -3.63 -8.65 -10.42
CA VAL A 19 -4.14 -7.28 -10.43
C VAL A 19 -4.82 -6.95 -9.10
N ALA A 20 -5.63 -7.87 -8.55
CA ALA A 20 -6.25 -7.71 -7.24
C ALA A 20 -5.19 -7.60 -6.13
N LYS A 21 -4.14 -8.42 -6.18
CA LYS A 21 -2.99 -8.35 -5.28
C LYS A 21 -2.26 -7.02 -5.35
N SER A 22 -1.99 -6.56 -6.57
CA SER A 22 -1.30 -5.30 -6.83
C SER A 22 -2.13 -4.13 -6.29
N SER A 23 -3.42 -4.09 -6.61
CA SER A 23 -4.36 -3.05 -6.17
C SER A 23 -4.54 -3.04 -4.63
N TRP A 24 -4.62 -4.22 -4.02
CA TRP A 24 -4.68 -4.35 -2.56
C TRP A 24 -3.43 -3.82 -1.87
N THR A 25 -2.26 -4.27 -2.34
CA THR A 25 -0.98 -3.83 -1.77
C THR A 25 -0.78 -2.33 -1.98
N LEU A 26 -1.16 -1.79 -3.15
CA LEU A 26 -1.11 -0.35 -3.43
C LEU A 26 -2.02 0.44 -2.48
N SER A 27 -3.24 -0.05 -2.24
CA SER A 27 -4.17 0.57 -1.30
C SER A 27 -3.60 0.69 0.11
N TYR A 28 -2.91 -0.35 0.60
CA TYR A 28 -2.25 -0.32 1.90
C TYR A 28 -1.05 0.63 1.95
N ARG A 29 -0.30 0.76 0.86
CA ARG A 29 0.79 1.75 0.75
C ARG A 29 0.27 3.18 0.83
N ILE A 30 -0.80 3.49 0.10
CA ILE A 30 -1.42 4.83 0.12
C ILE A 30 -2.02 5.13 1.49
N LYS A 31 -2.73 4.17 2.10
CA LYS A 31 -3.24 4.30 3.48
C LYS A 31 -2.12 4.53 4.49
N GLY A 32 -1.03 3.77 4.38
CA GLY A 32 0.16 3.93 5.23
C GLY A 32 0.81 5.30 5.05
N MET A 33 0.98 5.77 3.80
CA MET A 33 1.51 7.10 3.51
C MET A 33 0.65 8.21 4.11
N ALA A 34 -0.68 8.15 3.91
CA ALA A 34 -1.60 9.12 4.46
C ALA A 34 -1.60 9.12 6.00
N ALA A 35 -1.62 7.93 6.62
CA ALA A 35 -1.56 7.80 8.08
C ALA A 35 -0.23 8.32 8.64
N GLY A 36 0.90 8.02 7.99
CA GLY A 36 2.22 8.51 8.40
C GLY A 36 2.35 10.03 8.25
N ALA A 37 1.85 10.60 7.16
CA ALA A 37 1.83 12.05 6.96
C ALA A 37 0.93 12.75 7.99
N LEU A 38 -0.25 12.21 8.27
CA LEU A 38 -1.16 12.74 9.30
C LEU A 38 -0.57 12.63 10.70
N ALA A 39 -0.02 11.47 11.07
CA ALA A 39 0.62 11.27 12.37
C ALA A 39 1.75 12.27 12.59
N MET A 40 2.56 12.51 11.56
CA MET A 40 3.67 13.44 11.63
C MET A 40 3.20 14.90 11.61
N PHE A 41 2.12 15.21 10.90
CA PHE A 41 1.45 16.51 10.97
C PHE A 41 0.96 16.81 12.40
N PHE A 42 0.25 15.86 13.03
CA PHE A 42 -0.18 15.99 14.42
C PHE A 42 1.00 16.10 15.39
N TYR A 43 2.03 15.29 15.20
CA TYR A 43 3.23 15.33 16.04
C TYR A 43 3.92 16.69 15.98
N ILE A 44 4.06 17.28 14.79
CA ILE A 44 4.66 18.60 14.63
C ILE A 44 3.79 19.69 15.28
N ASN A 45 2.47 19.64 15.06
CA ASN A 45 1.54 20.66 15.56
C ASN A 45 1.44 20.65 17.09
N PHE A 46 1.38 19.48 17.72
CA PHE A 46 1.17 19.34 19.16
C PHE A 46 2.46 19.28 19.98
N TYR A 47 3.54 18.68 19.46
CA TYR A 47 4.76 18.44 20.24
C TYR A 47 5.92 19.35 19.87
N LEU A 48 6.14 19.68 18.59
CA LEU A 48 7.31 20.48 18.19
C LEU A 48 7.03 21.97 18.09
N GLY A 49 5.79 22.39 17.84
CA GLY A 49 5.43 23.80 17.66
C GLY A 49 6.21 24.52 16.55
N LYS A 50 6.84 23.75 15.64
CA LYS A 50 7.68 24.24 14.55
C LYS A 50 7.26 23.59 13.25
N ASP A 51 6.72 24.38 12.34
CA ASP A 51 6.36 23.89 11.01
C ASP A 51 7.61 23.53 10.22
N ASN A 52 7.94 22.23 10.22
CA ASN A 52 9.00 21.68 9.39
C ASN A 52 8.39 20.73 8.36
N PRO A 53 8.08 21.21 7.14
CA PRO A 53 7.44 20.38 6.11
C PRO A 53 8.26 19.14 5.75
N LYS A 54 9.59 19.16 5.97
CA LYS A 54 10.47 18.00 5.76
C LYS A 54 10.11 16.82 6.67
N MET A 55 9.65 17.09 7.90
CA MET A 55 9.21 16.03 8.81
C MET A 55 7.92 15.38 8.33
N ILE A 56 6.96 16.14 7.80
CA ILE A 56 5.71 15.59 7.23
C ILE A 56 6.03 14.67 6.06
N ILE A 57 6.93 15.10 5.16
CA ILE A 57 7.39 14.29 4.03
C ILE A 57 8.08 13.01 4.53
N ALA A 58 8.98 13.11 5.51
CA ALA A 58 9.63 11.95 6.10
C ALA A 58 8.62 10.97 6.75
N GLY A 59 7.61 11.49 7.43
CA GLY A 59 6.50 10.72 8.00
C GLY A 59 5.67 10.01 6.94
N GLY A 60 5.38 10.68 5.81
CA GLY A 60 4.71 10.06 4.67
C GLY A 60 5.54 8.94 4.04
N ILE A 61 6.85 9.13 3.86
CA ILE A 61 7.77 8.11 3.34
C ILE A 61 7.81 6.90 4.30
N LEU A 62 8.03 7.14 5.59
CA LEU A 62 8.02 6.07 6.61
C LEU A 62 6.68 5.33 6.63
N GLY A 63 5.57 6.07 6.58
CA GLY A 63 4.23 5.52 6.51
C GLY A 63 4.00 4.65 5.26
N TYR A 64 4.52 5.05 4.11
CA TYR A 64 4.47 4.25 2.88
C TYR A 64 5.17 2.89 3.04
N PHE A 65 6.38 2.89 3.62
CA PHE A 65 7.14 1.66 3.87
C PHE A 65 6.47 0.76 4.91
N LEU A 66 5.92 1.33 5.98
CA LEU A 66 5.15 0.60 6.99
C LEU A 66 3.88 0.01 6.39
N GLY A 67 3.12 0.79 5.61
CA GLY A 67 1.94 0.34 4.89
C GLY A 67 2.24 -0.76 3.88
N TRP A 68 3.40 -0.70 3.20
CA TRP A 68 3.87 -1.78 2.34
C TRP A 68 4.17 -3.05 3.13
N MET A 69 4.87 -2.94 4.26
CA MET A 69 5.22 -4.07 5.12
C MET A 69 3.94 -4.76 5.62
N ILE A 70 3.00 -3.99 6.18
CA ILE A 70 1.70 -4.48 6.67
C ILE A 70 0.88 -5.08 5.54
N GLY A 71 0.79 -4.42 4.38
CA GLY A 71 0.08 -4.92 3.21
C GLY A 71 0.68 -6.24 2.70
N ARG A 72 2.00 -6.41 2.75
CA ARG A 72 2.68 -7.65 2.38
C ARG A 72 2.45 -8.77 3.40
N PHE A 73 2.45 -8.47 4.69
CA PHE A 73 2.18 -9.44 5.74
C PHE A 73 0.72 -9.92 5.73
N PHE A 74 -0.24 -9.00 5.63
CA PHE A 74 -1.68 -9.32 5.62
C PHE A 74 -2.15 -9.94 4.30
N TYR A 75 -1.43 -9.76 3.19
CA TYR A 75 -1.70 -10.49 1.95
C TYR A 75 -1.18 -11.94 1.97
N THR A 76 -0.71 -12.44 3.12
CA THR A 76 -0.40 -13.86 3.30
C THR A 76 -1.71 -14.66 3.35
N LYS A 77 -2.14 -15.07 2.16
CA LYS A 77 -2.91 -16.28 1.84
C LYS A 77 -4.04 -16.62 2.83
N ASN A 78 -5.23 -16.11 2.57
CA ASN A 78 -6.45 -16.92 2.74
C ASN A 78 -6.70 -17.64 1.41
#